data_AF-A0A4R0YFY4-F1
#
_entry.id   AF-A0A4R0YFY4-F1
#
_cell.length_a   1.000
_cell.length_b   1.000
_cell.length_c   1.000
_cell.angle_alpha   90.00
_cell.angle_beta   90.00
_cell.angle_gamma   90.00
#
_symmetry.space_group_name_H-M   'P 1'
#
loop_
_entity.id
_entity.type
_entity.pdbx_description
1 polymer ?
#
loop_
_entity_poly.entity_id
_entity_poly.type
_entity_poly.pdbx_seq_one_letter_code
_entity_poly.pdbx_strand_id
1 'polypeptide(L)'
;MTKLPARPGNTAVAAFLQKVASLPAVRAGRGGGRLIFAVDATASRQHAWDRACHLQSEMFSATRDLGGLAVQLAYWRGYMEFAATPFLTDTAELARRMSGVTVLGGQTQILRVLEHALAETKRERVHAVVLVGDAFEEAADPICHLAGQLGMHGAPVFCFQEGSERAAESGFRQVAKLSGGAWAPFDASSADALRDLLRAVAVFAAGGRAALARLPGGAASRIAGQLAAPKA
;
A
#
# COMPACT_ATOMS: atom_id res chain seq x y z
N MET A 1 17.55 -42.79 16.73
CA MET A 1 16.82 -42.06 15.67
C MET A 1 15.79 -41.15 16.34
N THR A 2 16.11 -39.86 16.48
CA THR A 2 15.25 -38.89 17.18
C THR A 2 14.33 -38.22 16.16
N LYS A 3 13.02 -38.47 16.27
CA LYS A 3 11.97 -37.86 15.43
C LYS A 3 11.82 -36.37 15.81
N LEU A 4 12.06 -35.46 14.87
CA LEU A 4 11.69 -34.06 15.02
C LEU A 4 10.15 -33.91 14.98
N PRO A 5 9.57 -33.00 15.79
CA PRO A 5 8.13 -32.74 15.75
C PRO A 5 7.72 -32.01 14.46
N ALA A 6 6.57 -32.41 13.91
CA ALA A 6 5.97 -31.83 12.71
C ALA A 6 5.56 -30.36 12.96
N ARG A 7 5.88 -29.48 12.00
CA ARG A 7 5.57 -28.04 12.02
C ARG A 7 4.05 -27.78 12.10
N PRO A 8 3.57 -26.91 13.01
CA PRO A 8 2.15 -26.53 13.09
C PRO A 8 1.81 -25.36 12.14
N GLY A 9 2.09 -25.51 10.84
CA GLY A 9 2.03 -24.39 9.88
C GLY A 9 0.75 -24.27 9.04
N ASN A 10 -0.10 -25.31 8.94
CA ASN A 10 -1.12 -25.37 7.88
C ASN A 10 -2.58 -25.32 8.37
N THR A 11 -2.88 -25.94 9.52
CA THR A 11 -4.25 -25.99 10.07
C THR A 11 -4.68 -24.69 10.73
N ALA A 12 -3.77 -23.98 11.38
CA ALA A 12 -4.06 -22.67 11.99
C ALA A 12 -4.36 -21.60 10.94
N VAL A 13 -3.70 -21.67 9.78
CA VAL A 13 -3.93 -20.76 8.64
C VAL A 13 -5.30 -21.02 8.00
N ALA A 14 -5.66 -22.29 7.76
CA ALA A 14 -6.96 -22.64 7.20
C ALA A 14 -8.14 -22.25 8.12
N ALA A 15 -8.02 -22.52 9.43
CA ALA A 15 -9.04 -22.14 10.43
C ALA A 15 -9.16 -20.61 10.57
N PHE A 16 -8.05 -19.90 10.42
CA PHE A 16 -8.03 -18.44 10.42
C PHE A 16 -8.70 -17.84 9.17
N LEU A 17 -8.43 -18.38 7.98
CA LEU A 17 -9.08 -17.96 6.73
C LEU A 17 -10.61 -18.17 6.79
N GLN A 18 -11.07 -19.29 7.37
CA GLN A 18 -12.50 -19.50 7.63
C GLN A 18 -13.10 -18.47 8.59
N LYS A 19 -12.35 -18.08 9.64
CA LYS A 19 -12.81 -17.09 10.62
C LYS A 19 -12.82 -15.66 10.10
N VAL A 20 -11.95 -15.32 9.15
CA VAL A 20 -11.98 -14.00 8.49
C VAL A 20 -13.09 -13.94 7.44
N ALA A 21 -13.41 -15.06 6.79
CA ALA A 21 -14.53 -15.16 5.85
C ALA A 21 -15.92 -15.03 6.52
N SER A 22 -16.03 -15.27 7.83
CA SER A 22 -17.30 -15.19 8.58
C SER A 22 -17.58 -13.82 9.22
N LEU A 23 -16.72 -12.81 9.02
CA LEU A 23 -16.92 -11.46 9.56
C LEU A 23 -17.78 -10.58 8.63
N PRO A 24 -18.55 -9.62 9.17
CA PRO A 24 -19.36 -8.71 8.37
C PRO A 24 -18.50 -7.88 7.41
N ALA A 25 -18.96 -7.73 6.17
CA ALA A 25 -18.26 -6.95 5.16
C ALA A 25 -18.28 -5.44 5.53
N VAL A 26 -17.09 -4.84 5.65
CA VAL A 26 -16.95 -3.38 5.59
C VAL A 26 -17.13 -3.00 4.12
N ARG A 27 -18.31 -2.48 3.77
CA ARG A 27 -18.59 -2.02 2.41
C ARG A 27 -17.80 -0.74 2.15
N ALA A 28 -17.05 -0.70 1.04
CA ALA A 28 -16.79 0.58 0.39
C ALA A 28 -18.13 1.28 0.14
N GLY A 29 -18.19 2.59 0.32
CA GLY A 29 -19.40 3.37 0.06
C GLY A 29 -19.86 3.24 -1.40
N ARG A 30 -20.94 3.95 -1.76
CA ARG A 30 -21.50 3.95 -3.13
C ARG A 30 -20.52 4.33 -4.26
N GLY A 31 -19.30 4.79 -3.94
CA GLY A 31 -18.26 5.23 -4.89
C GLY A 31 -17.02 4.34 -5.01
N GLY A 32 -17.02 3.12 -4.46
CA GLY A 32 -15.86 2.21 -4.52
C GLY A 32 -14.72 2.57 -3.56
N GLY A 33 -13.64 1.80 -3.59
CA GLY A 33 -12.46 2.03 -2.75
C GLY A 33 -11.65 3.23 -3.23
N ARG A 34 -11.11 4.04 -2.31
CA ARG A 34 -10.18 5.15 -2.63
C ARG A 34 -8.77 4.80 -2.16
N LEU A 35 -7.83 4.76 -3.09
CA LEU A 35 -6.42 4.41 -2.85
C LEU A 35 -5.52 5.57 -3.28
N ILE A 36 -4.63 6.01 -2.39
CA ILE A 36 -3.50 6.87 -2.78
C ILE A 36 -2.31 5.96 -3.06
N PHE A 37 -1.75 6.05 -4.27
CA PHE A 37 -0.56 5.33 -4.68
C PHE A 37 0.61 6.32 -4.74
N ALA A 38 1.42 6.35 -3.68
CA ALA A 38 2.53 7.27 -3.52
C ALA A 38 3.86 6.57 -3.81
N VAL A 39 4.64 7.14 -4.73
CA VAL A 39 5.90 6.55 -5.21
C VAL A 39 7.03 7.58 -5.19
N ASP A 40 8.19 7.13 -4.73
CA ASP A 40 9.45 7.82 -4.91
C ASP A 40 9.87 7.83 -6.40
N ALA A 41 9.95 9.00 -7.01
CA ALA A 41 10.38 9.19 -8.40
C ALA A 41 11.74 9.90 -8.50
N THR A 42 12.71 9.59 -7.62
CA THR A 42 14.08 10.12 -7.75
C THR A 42 15.02 9.28 -8.63
N ALA A 43 16.02 9.93 -9.25
CA ALA A 43 16.76 9.47 -10.45
C ALA A 43 17.31 8.02 -10.43
N SER A 44 17.54 7.42 -9.26
CA SER A 44 17.95 6.02 -9.15
C SER A 44 16.84 5.01 -9.52
N ARG A 45 15.60 5.46 -9.73
CA ARG A 45 14.40 4.59 -9.64
C ARG A 45 13.57 4.48 -10.92
N GLN A 46 14.13 4.81 -12.10
CA GLN A 46 13.44 4.65 -13.40
C GLN A 46 12.85 3.24 -13.60
N HIS A 47 13.58 2.19 -13.21
CA HIS A 47 13.09 0.82 -13.32
C HIS A 47 11.88 0.51 -12.42
N ALA A 48 11.83 1.05 -11.21
CA ALA A 48 10.70 0.87 -10.30
C ALA A 48 9.47 1.63 -10.82
N TRP A 49 9.69 2.83 -11.36
CA TRP A 49 8.67 3.64 -12.01
C TRP A 49 8.04 2.93 -13.21
N ASP A 50 8.86 2.42 -14.14
CA ASP A 50 8.39 1.72 -15.34
C ASP A 50 7.55 0.49 -15.00
N ARG A 51 7.95 -0.26 -13.95
CA ARG A 51 7.17 -1.41 -13.46
C ARG A 51 5.85 -1.00 -12.83
N ALA A 52 5.83 0.06 -12.01
CA ALA A 52 4.59 0.58 -11.44
C ALA A 52 3.61 1.01 -12.55
N CYS A 53 4.11 1.63 -13.62
CA CYS A 53 3.33 1.98 -14.82
C CYS A 53 2.71 0.74 -15.49
N HIS A 54 3.45 -0.37 -15.56
CA HIS A 54 2.98 -1.60 -16.19
C HIS A 54 1.95 -2.36 -15.32
N LEU A 55 2.08 -2.29 -13.99
CA LEU A 55 1.27 -3.07 -13.06
C LEU A 55 -0.03 -2.39 -12.61
N GLN A 56 -0.24 -1.13 -12.95
CA GLN A 56 -1.41 -0.38 -12.51
C GLN A 56 -2.74 -1.01 -12.99
N SER A 57 -2.79 -1.60 -14.18
CA SER A 57 -3.99 -2.26 -14.71
C SER A 57 -4.44 -3.46 -13.88
N GLU A 58 -3.52 -4.10 -13.17
CA GLU A 58 -3.80 -5.24 -12.30
C GLU A 58 -4.58 -4.81 -11.05
N MET A 59 -4.32 -3.60 -10.52
CA MET A 59 -5.06 -3.04 -9.38
C MET A 59 -6.55 -2.82 -9.72
N PHE A 60 -6.82 -2.22 -10.89
CA PHE A 60 -8.20 -1.98 -11.34
C PHE A 60 -8.91 -3.30 -11.67
N SER A 61 -8.23 -4.21 -12.37
CA SER A 61 -8.81 -5.50 -12.74
C SER A 61 -9.20 -6.33 -11.51
N ALA A 62 -8.38 -6.29 -10.45
CA ALA A 62 -8.65 -7.02 -9.23
C ALA A 62 -9.80 -6.49 -8.37
N THR A 63 -10.29 -5.27 -8.65
CA THR A 63 -11.33 -4.61 -7.86
C THR A 63 -12.66 -4.48 -8.58
N ARG A 64 -12.73 -4.93 -9.85
CA ARG A 64 -13.93 -4.84 -10.69
C ARG A 64 -15.17 -5.43 -10.00
N ASP A 65 -15.03 -6.62 -9.43
CA ASP A 65 -16.14 -7.33 -8.76
C ASP A 65 -16.35 -6.88 -7.30
N LEU A 66 -15.52 -5.96 -6.80
CA LEU A 66 -15.53 -5.46 -5.42
C LEU A 66 -16.14 -4.04 -5.30
N GLY A 67 -16.74 -3.53 -6.37
CA GLY A 67 -17.34 -2.18 -6.40
C GLY A 67 -16.41 -1.10 -6.96
N GLY A 68 -15.25 -1.49 -7.51
CA GLY A 68 -14.33 -0.59 -8.19
C GLY A 68 -13.35 0.13 -7.26
N LEU A 69 -12.42 0.84 -7.89
CA LEU A 69 -11.31 1.53 -7.24
C LEU A 69 -11.09 2.88 -7.93
N ALA A 70 -10.94 3.92 -7.12
CA ALA A 70 -10.42 5.21 -7.54
C ALA A 70 -9.00 5.35 -7.00
N VAL A 71 -8.04 5.59 -7.88
CA VAL A 71 -6.61 5.68 -7.56
C VAL A 71 -6.13 7.11 -7.78
N GLN A 72 -5.49 7.68 -6.77
CA GLN A 72 -4.74 8.91 -6.89
C GLN A 72 -3.25 8.58 -6.93
N LEU A 73 -2.59 8.88 -8.04
CA LEU A 73 -1.12 8.86 -8.10
C LEU A 73 -0.58 10.08 -7.36
N ALA A 74 0.34 9.84 -6.42
CA ALA A 74 1.16 10.86 -5.79
C ALA A 74 2.64 10.51 -5.97
N TYR A 75 3.50 11.50 -6.15
CA TYR A 75 4.93 11.26 -6.25
C TYR A 75 5.72 12.46 -5.76
N TRP A 76 6.97 12.18 -5.38
CA TRP A 76 7.97 13.19 -5.10
C TRP A 76 9.23 12.93 -5.92
N ARG A 77 9.89 14.01 -6.31
CA ARG A 77 11.14 13.98 -7.07
C ARG A 77 11.85 15.33 -6.94
N GLY A 78 13.05 15.44 -7.51
CA GLY A 78 13.68 16.75 -7.69
C GLY A 78 13.89 17.52 -6.37
N TYR A 79 13.95 18.84 -6.48
CA TYR A 79 14.06 19.74 -5.34
C TYR A 79 12.67 20.12 -4.80
N MET A 80 12.26 19.48 -3.70
CA MET A 80 10.99 19.78 -3.00
C MET A 80 9.76 19.74 -3.93
N GLU A 81 9.78 18.89 -4.96
CA GLU A 81 8.63 18.68 -5.85
C GLU A 81 7.76 17.55 -5.30
N PHE A 82 6.49 17.85 -5.06
CA PHE A 82 5.45 16.88 -4.73
C PHE A 82 4.25 17.16 -5.62
N ALA A 83 3.70 16.10 -6.23
CA ALA A 83 2.52 16.22 -7.06
C ALA A 83 1.56 15.07 -6.79
N ALA A 84 0.27 15.39 -6.89
CA ALA A 84 -0.81 14.41 -6.82
C ALA A 84 -1.81 14.67 -7.95
N THR A 85 -2.30 13.59 -8.54
CA THR A 85 -3.36 13.62 -9.54
C THR A 85 -4.74 13.75 -8.85
N PRO A 86 -5.84 14.01 -9.57
CA PRO A 86 -7.17 13.69 -9.07
C PRO A 86 -7.30 12.18 -8.81
N PHE A 87 -8.32 11.76 -8.06
CA PHE A 87 -8.67 10.33 -8.00
C PHE A 87 -9.22 9.89 -9.36
N LEU A 88 -8.59 8.89 -9.96
CA LEU A 88 -8.91 8.35 -11.28
C LEU A 88 -9.54 6.97 -11.16
N THR A 89 -10.65 6.77 -11.86
CA THR A 89 -11.27 5.45 -12.05
C THR A 89 -10.94 4.83 -13.41
N ASP A 90 -10.31 5.61 -14.30
CA ASP A 90 -9.87 5.18 -15.63
C ASP A 90 -8.39 4.76 -15.60
N THR A 91 -8.18 3.48 -15.83
CA THR A 91 -6.89 2.80 -15.93
C THR A 91 -6.02 3.34 -17.06
N ALA A 92 -6.61 3.77 -18.18
CA ALA A 92 -5.88 4.34 -19.31
C ALA A 92 -5.40 5.76 -19.01
N GLU A 93 -6.22 6.58 -18.34
CA GLU A 93 -5.81 7.92 -17.87
C GLU A 93 -4.71 7.83 -16.81
N LEU A 94 -4.81 6.89 -15.86
CA LEU A 94 -3.74 6.69 -14.89
C LEU A 94 -2.43 6.30 -15.59
N ALA A 95 -2.46 5.36 -16.55
CA ALA A 95 -1.30 4.97 -17.33
C ALA A 95 -0.65 6.16 -18.05
N ARG A 96 -1.45 6.99 -18.73
CA ARG A 96 -0.97 8.19 -19.44
C ARG A 96 -0.26 9.17 -18.49
N ARG A 97 -0.81 9.39 -17.31
CA ARG A 97 -0.20 10.29 -16.32
C ARG A 97 1.08 9.71 -15.75
N MET A 98 1.09 8.41 -15.44
CA MET A 98 2.29 7.74 -14.94
C MET A 98 3.41 7.76 -16.00
N SER A 99 3.11 7.52 -17.28
CA SER A 99 4.12 7.58 -18.34
C SER A 99 4.72 8.98 -18.57
N GLY A 100 4.05 10.05 -18.12
CA GLY A 100 4.52 11.42 -18.24
C GLY A 100 5.48 11.87 -17.13
N VAL A 101 5.69 11.06 -16.09
CA VAL A 101 6.57 11.44 -14.97
C VAL A 101 8.00 11.02 -15.30
N THR A 102 8.87 12.01 -15.43
CA THR A 102 10.32 11.83 -15.48
C THR A 102 10.91 11.71 -14.09
N VAL A 103 11.88 10.81 -13.93
CA VAL A 103 12.54 10.58 -12.64
C VAL A 103 13.68 11.61 -12.47
N LEU A 104 13.76 12.30 -11.32
CA LEU A 104 14.72 13.39 -11.06
C LEU A 104 15.41 13.25 -9.70
N GLY A 105 16.73 13.40 -9.62
CA GLY A 105 17.47 13.34 -8.34
C GLY A 105 16.90 14.32 -7.32
N GLY A 106 16.66 13.85 -6.10
CA GLY A 106 15.92 14.61 -5.10
C GLY A 106 15.94 13.98 -3.71
N GLN A 107 15.33 14.67 -2.76
CA GLN A 107 15.21 14.21 -1.37
C GLN A 107 13.89 13.48 -1.14
N THR A 108 13.89 12.58 -0.16
CA THR A 108 12.69 11.92 0.35
C THR A 108 11.67 12.96 0.85
N GLN A 109 10.39 12.78 0.52
CA GLN A 109 9.29 13.67 0.94
C GLN A 109 8.06 12.89 1.46
N ILE A 110 8.30 11.85 2.27
CA ILE A 110 7.29 11.07 2.98
C ILE A 110 6.40 11.97 3.83
N LEU A 111 6.95 13.02 4.46
CA LEU A 111 6.15 13.92 5.29
C LEU A 111 4.99 14.53 4.48
N ARG A 112 5.30 15.09 3.31
CA ARG A 112 4.31 15.71 2.41
C ARG A 112 3.29 14.72 1.87
N VAL A 113 3.71 13.48 1.60
CA VAL A 113 2.79 12.40 1.21
C VAL A 113 1.77 12.14 2.31
N LEU A 114 2.21 12.04 3.57
CA LEU A 114 1.29 11.76 4.68
C LEU A 114 0.41 12.97 5.03
N GLU A 115 0.92 14.19 4.90
CA GLU A 115 0.11 15.42 5.02
C GLU A 115 -1.00 15.46 3.98
N HIS A 116 -0.65 15.22 2.71
CA HIS A 116 -1.60 15.14 1.60
C HIS A 116 -2.62 14.04 1.81
N ALA A 117 -2.19 12.83 2.18
CA ALA A 117 -3.08 11.72 2.44
C ALA A 117 -4.06 12.01 3.58
N LEU A 118 -3.60 12.68 4.64
CA LEU A 118 -4.46 13.07 5.75
C LEU A 118 -5.48 14.13 5.33
N ALA A 119 -5.06 15.13 4.54
CA ALA A 119 -5.95 16.14 3.99
C ALA A 119 -7.04 15.51 3.10
N GLU A 120 -6.66 14.60 2.20
CA GLU A 120 -7.61 13.86 1.36
C GLU A 120 -8.57 13.02 2.20
N THR A 121 -8.05 12.32 3.22
CA THR A 121 -8.86 11.49 4.13
C THR A 121 -9.89 12.31 4.91
N LYS A 122 -9.56 13.55 5.28
CA LYS A 122 -10.48 14.48 5.96
C LYS A 122 -11.58 15.00 5.04
N ARG A 123 -11.33 15.10 3.73
CA ARG A 123 -12.33 15.52 2.72
C ARG A 123 -13.30 14.38 2.40
N GLU A 124 -12.74 13.22 2.11
CA GLU A 124 -13.47 11.99 1.83
C GLU A 124 -12.62 10.81 2.26
N ARG A 125 -13.23 9.71 2.70
CA ARG A 125 -12.47 8.56 3.20
C ARG A 125 -11.49 8.02 2.16
N VAL A 126 -10.21 7.95 2.52
CA VAL A 126 -9.19 7.15 1.83
C VAL A 126 -9.13 5.79 2.52
N HIS A 127 -9.21 4.72 1.74
CA HIS A 127 -9.30 3.36 2.26
C HIS A 127 -7.92 2.71 2.43
N ALA A 128 -6.94 3.17 1.67
CA ALA A 128 -5.55 2.75 1.78
C ALA A 128 -4.62 3.81 1.21
N VAL A 129 -3.42 3.89 1.76
CA VAL A 129 -2.28 4.62 1.19
C VAL A 129 -1.20 3.59 0.90
N VAL A 130 -0.68 3.54 -0.32
CA VAL A 130 0.53 2.80 -0.64
C VAL A 130 1.68 3.79 -0.70
N LEU A 131 2.79 3.43 -0.07
CA LEU A 131 4.03 4.20 -0.06
C LEU A 131 5.15 3.30 -0.55
N VAL A 132 5.75 3.62 -1.70
CA VAL A 132 6.90 2.91 -2.26
C VAL A 132 8.13 3.82 -2.21
N GLY A 133 9.21 3.34 -1.61
CA GLY A 133 10.48 4.04 -1.52
C GLY A 133 11.58 3.17 -0.91
N ASP A 134 12.82 3.62 -0.96
CA ASP A 134 14.01 2.90 -0.48
C ASP A 134 14.74 3.63 0.65
N ALA A 135 14.40 4.90 0.88
CA ALA A 135 15.06 5.79 1.82
C ALA A 135 14.07 6.42 2.81
N PHE A 136 14.60 6.78 3.98
CA PHE A 136 13.89 7.52 5.02
C PHE A 136 14.84 8.56 5.61
N GLU A 137 14.95 9.70 4.93
CA GLU A 137 15.93 10.75 5.25
C GLU A 137 15.37 11.85 6.17
N GLU A 138 14.04 11.96 6.22
CA GLU A 138 13.33 12.99 6.98
C GLU A 138 13.21 12.64 8.47
N ALA A 139 12.92 13.65 9.30
CA ALA A 139 12.72 13.45 10.73
C ALA A 139 11.54 12.49 11.00
N ALA A 140 11.79 11.45 11.79
CA ALA A 140 10.80 10.39 12.03
C ALA A 140 9.58 10.83 12.85
N ASP A 141 9.76 11.74 13.82
CA ASP A 141 8.69 12.11 14.75
C ASP A 141 7.46 12.75 14.05
N PRO A 142 7.62 13.78 13.18
CA PRO A 142 6.49 14.33 12.44
C PRO A 142 5.80 13.30 11.53
N ILE A 143 6.58 12.44 10.86
CA ILE A 143 6.06 11.37 9.99
C ILE A 143 5.24 10.37 10.82
N CYS A 144 5.75 9.94 11.97
CA CYS A 144 5.07 9.03 12.88
C CYS A 144 3.77 9.65 13.43
N HIS A 145 3.82 10.94 13.76
CA HIS A 145 2.64 11.67 14.23
C HIS A 145 1.51 11.67 13.18
N LEU A 146 1.83 11.94 11.92
CA LEU A 146 0.84 11.88 10.82
C LEU A 146 0.36 10.45 10.56
N ALA A 147 1.25 9.45 10.60
CA ALA A 147 0.87 8.05 10.46
C ALA A 147 -0.15 7.63 11.53
N GLY A 148 0.04 8.07 12.78
CA GLY A 148 -0.93 7.86 13.86
C GLY A 148 -2.28 8.53 13.57
N GLN A 149 -2.28 9.76 13.06
CA GLN A 149 -3.52 10.44 12.67
C GLN A 149 -4.27 9.70 11.55
N LEU A 150 -3.56 9.24 10.52
CA LEU A 150 -4.13 8.41 9.45
C LEU A 150 -4.76 7.13 10.01
N GLY A 151 -4.10 6.48 10.98
CA GLY A 151 -4.64 5.32 11.68
C GLY A 151 -5.92 5.62 12.48
N MET A 152 -6.03 6.81 13.09
CA MET A 152 -7.26 7.25 13.74
C MET A 152 -8.40 7.47 12.75
N HIS A 153 -8.09 7.93 11.54
CA HIS A 153 -9.06 8.11 10.45
C HIS A 153 -9.34 6.82 9.65
N GLY A 154 -8.71 5.70 10.00
CA GLY A 154 -8.91 4.42 9.30
C GLY A 154 -8.33 4.38 7.89
N ALA A 155 -7.27 5.14 7.64
CA ALA A 155 -6.50 5.17 6.39
C ALA A 155 -5.12 4.48 6.61
N PRO A 156 -5.04 3.14 6.55
CA PRO A 156 -3.80 2.42 6.75
C PRO A 156 -2.77 2.69 5.64
N VAL A 157 -1.50 2.79 6.03
CA VAL A 157 -0.37 2.98 5.12
C VAL A 157 0.36 1.66 4.90
N PHE A 158 0.39 1.22 3.66
CA PHE A 158 1.11 0.03 3.18
C PHE A 158 2.45 0.47 2.62
N CYS A 159 3.53 0.17 3.35
CA CYS A 159 4.88 0.56 2.96
C CYS A 159 5.58 -0.58 2.23
N PHE A 160 6.00 -0.32 0.99
CA PHE A 160 6.80 -1.24 0.18
C PHE A 160 8.19 -0.67 0.03
N GLN A 161 9.12 -1.25 0.78
CA GLN A 161 10.48 -0.75 0.82
C GLN A 161 11.35 -1.41 -0.26
N GLU A 162 11.90 -0.63 -1.17
CA GLU A 162 12.96 -1.11 -2.07
C GLU A 162 14.32 -1.12 -1.38
N GLY A 163 15.13 -2.14 -1.64
CA GLY A 163 16.45 -2.29 -1.03
C GLY A 163 16.41 -2.82 0.41
N SER A 164 17.52 -2.65 1.14
CA SER A 164 17.74 -3.27 2.45
C SER A 164 18.34 -2.30 3.48
N GLU A 165 18.14 -0.99 3.30
CA GLU A 165 18.64 0.01 4.22
C GLU A 165 17.85 -0.07 5.55
N ARG A 166 18.57 -0.12 6.67
CA ARG A 166 17.99 -0.45 7.98
C ARG A 166 17.24 0.73 8.60
N ALA A 167 17.70 1.96 8.39
CA ALA A 167 17.00 3.14 8.89
C ALA A 167 15.65 3.32 8.19
N ALA A 168 15.61 3.11 6.87
CA ALA A 168 14.41 3.06 6.07
C ALA A 168 13.45 1.96 6.51
N GLU A 169 13.96 0.75 6.76
CA GLU A 169 13.14 -0.34 7.30
C GLU A 169 12.48 0.04 8.63
N SER A 170 13.25 0.58 9.56
CA SER A 170 12.73 1.03 10.85
C SER A 170 11.63 2.09 10.68
N GLY A 171 11.88 3.11 9.85
CA GLY A 171 10.93 4.20 9.58
C GLY A 171 9.65 3.71 8.93
N PHE A 172 9.74 2.94 7.83
CA PHE A 172 8.57 2.42 7.13
C PHE A 172 7.73 1.45 7.99
N ARG A 173 8.39 0.57 8.77
CA ARG A 173 7.66 -0.31 9.71
C ARG A 173 6.91 0.49 10.77
N GLN A 174 7.50 1.57 11.27
CA GLN A 174 6.85 2.41 12.26
C GLN A 174 5.64 3.15 11.66
N VAL A 175 5.75 3.68 10.44
CA VAL A 175 4.62 4.27 9.69
C VAL A 175 3.49 3.25 9.48
N ALA A 176 3.81 2.06 9.00
CA ALA A 176 2.84 0.99 8.79
C ALA A 176 2.14 0.61 10.10
N LYS A 177 2.90 0.43 11.19
CA LYS A 177 2.36 0.07 12.51
C LYS A 177 1.41 1.15 13.05
N LEU A 178 1.82 2.42 13.02
CA LEU A 178 1.03 3.52 13.60
C LEU A 178 -0.25 3.81 12.83
N SER A 179 -0.22 3.65 11.50
CA SER A 179 -1.40 3.80 10.65
C SER A 179 -2.31 2.58 10.63
N GLY A 180 -1.86 1.44 11.18
CA GLY A 180 -2.58 0.16 11.14
C GLY A 180 -2.48 -0.58 9.81
N GLY A 181 -1.53 -0.19 8.96
CA GLY A 181 -1.19 -0.86 7.70
C GLY A 181 -0.16 -1.97 7.85
N ALA A 182 0.66 -2.15 6.82
CA ALA A 182 1.63 -3.25 6.74
C ALA A 182 2.90 -2.81 6.03
N TRP A 183 4.01 -3.47 6.36
CA TRP A 183 5.28 -3.29 5.66
C TRP A 183 5.66 -4.57 4.93
N ALA A 184 6.25 -4.44 3.75
CA ALA A 184 6.93 -5.54 3.08
C ALA A 184 8.18 -5.04 2.36
N PRO A 185 9.26 -5.84 2.35
CA PRO A 185 10.34 -5.58 1.43
C PRO A 185 9.81 -5.81 0.01
N PHE A 186 10.23 -4.93 -0.87
CA PHE A 186 9.94 -4.96 -2.29
C PHE A 186 11.25 -5.13 -3.04
N ASP A 187 11.32 -6.20 -3.82
CA ASP A 187 12.43 -6.43 -4.73
C ASP A 187 12.01 -5.99 -6.13
N ALA A 188 12.64 -4.91 -6.59
CA ALA A 188 12.58 -4.42 -7.95
C ALA A 188 12.81 -5.51 -9.00
N SER A 189 13.58 -6.55 -8.70
CA SER A 189 13.82 -7.66 -9.63
C SER A 189 12.57 -8.51 -9.90
N SER A 190 11.54 -8.47 -9.03
CA SER A 190 10.34 -9.30 -9.12
C SER A 190 9.08 -8.48 -9.39
N ALA A 191 8.75 -8.31 -10.68
CA ALA A 191 7.49 -7.68 -11.11
C ALA A 191 6.25 -8.40 -10.57
N ASP A 192 6.33 -9.73 -10.44
CA ASP A 192 5.25 -10.57 -9.93
C ASP A 192 4.96 -10.29 -8.45
N ALA A 193 6.01 -10.10 -7.64
CA ALA A 193 5.84 -9.75 -6.23
C ALA A 193 5.17 -8.39 -6.06
N LEU A 194 5.60 -7.37 -6.82
CA LEU A 194 4.95 -6.05 -6.79
C LEU A 194 3.49 -6.15 -7.21
N ARG A 195 3.21 -6.88 -8.30
CA ARG A 195 1.85 -7.09 -8.79
C ARG A 195 0.95 -7.66 -7.71
N ASP A 196 1.40 -8.72 -7.04
CA ASP A 196 0.63 -9.38 -5.98
C ASP A 196 0.39 -8.46 -4.78
N LEU A 197 1.39 -7.65 -4.39
CA LEU A 197 1.28 -6.67 -3.32
C LEU A 197 0.27 -5.57 -3.67
N LEU A 198 0.37 -4.99 -4.87
CA LEU A 198 -0.55 -3.94 -5.34
C LEU A 198 -1.97 -4.47 -5.50
N ARG A 199 -2.12 -5.68 -6.04
CA ARG A 199 -3.40 -6.38 -6.12
C ARG A 199 -4.03 -6.58 -4.75
N ALA A 200 -3.24 -7.01 -3.77
CA ALA A 200 -3.70 -7.20 -2.39
C ALA A 200 -4.19 -5.89 -1.77
N VAL A 201 -3.45 -4.78 -1.94
CA VAL A 201 -3.87 -3.48 -1.39
C VAL A 201 -5.10 -2.92 -2.11
N ALA A 202 -5.19 -3.08 -3.42
CA ALA A 202 -6.37 -2.69 -4.20
C ALA A 202 -7.63 -3.43 -3.74
N VAL A 203 -7.52 -4.76 -3.56
CA VAL A 203 -8.61 -5.61 -3.03
C VAL A 203 -8.99 -5.20 -1.60
N PHE A 204 -8.00 -4.86 -0.76
CA PHE A 204 -8.26 -4.31 0.56
C PHE A 204 -8.97 -2.95 0.50
N ALA A 205 -8.56 -2.05 -0.38
CA ALA A 205 -9.16 -0.72 -0.49
C ALA A 205 -10.62 -0.80 -0.96
N ALA A 206 -10.94 -1.72 -1.88
CA ALA A 206 -12.28 -1.89 -2.42
C ALA A 206 -13.20 -2.75 -1.53
N GLY A 207 -12.68 -3.83 -0.93
CA GLY A 207 -13.49 -4.84 -0.23
C GLY A 207 -13.10 -5.11 1.22
N GLY A 208 -12.12 -4.37 1.76
CA GLY A 208 -11.65 -4.49 3.13
C GLY A 208 -10.91 -5.79 3.43
N ARG A 209 -10.69 -6.04 4.73
CA ARG A 209 -9.93 -7.19 5.24
C ARG A 209 -10.51 -8.55 4.80
N ALA A 210 -11.84 -8.67 4.76
CA ALA A 210 -12.51 -9.90 4.36
C ALA A 210 -12.32 -10.23 2.87
N ALA A 211 -12.22 -9.22 2.00
CA ALA A 211 -11.88 -9.44 0.60
C ALA A 211 -10.40 -9.82 0.44
N LEU A 212 -9.51 -9.14 1.16
CA LEU A 212 -8.08 -9.46 1.15
C LEU A 212 -7.80 -10.91 1.57
N ALA A 213 -8.49 -11.43 2.59
CA ALA A 213 -8.33 -12.81 3.05
C ALA A 213 -8.81 -13.88 2.07
N ARG A 214 -9.65 -13.51 1.09
CA ARG A 214 -10.12 -14.41 0.03
C ARG A 214 -9.17 -14.44 -1.17
N LEU A 215 -8.19 -13.54 -1.22
CA LEU A 215 -7.23 -13.48 -2.32
C LEU A 215 -6.22 -14.65 -2.21
N PRO A 216 -6.05 -15.49 -3.25
CA PRO A 216 -5.02 -16.52 -3.24
C PRO A 216 -3.62 -15.88 -3.33
N GLY A 217 -2.67 -16.34 -2.51
CA GLY A 217 -1.26 -15.93 -2.59
C GLY A 217 -0.57 -15.69 -1.25
N GLY A 218 0.73 -16.00 -1.19
CA GLY A 218 1.55 -15.86 0.02
C GLY A 218 1.80 -14.40 0.43
N ALA A 219 1.87 -13.48 -0.53
CA ALA A 219 2.03 -12.05 -0.25
C ALA A 219 0.80 -11.44 0.42
N ALA A 220 -0.40 -11.71 -0.12
CA ALA A 220 -1.67 -11.25 0.45
C ALA A 220 -1.88 -11.75 1.89
N SER A 221 -1.55 -13.02 2.14
CA SER A 221 -1.63 -13.63 3.47
C SER A 221 -0.68 -12.97 4.47
N ARG A 222 0.54 -12.64 4.05
CA ARG A 222 1.53 -11.90 4.88
C ARG A 222 1.08 -10.48 5.20
N ILE A 223 0.52 -9.75 4.22
CA ILE A 223 -0.04 -8.41 4.46
C ILE A 223 -1.21 -8.50 5.44
N ALA A 224 -2.16 -9.40 5.21
CA ALA A 224 -3.35 -9.55 6.05
C ALA A 224 -3.00 -9.86 7.52
N GLY A 225 -1.94 -10.63 7.77
CA GLY A 225 -1.45 -10.93 9.12
C GLY A 225 -0.90 -9.72 9.89
N GLN A 226 -0.45 -8.67 9.19
CA GLN A 226 0.12 -7.48 9.81
C GLN A 226 -0.92 -6.40 10.13
N LEU A 227 -2.07 -6.43 9.45
CA LEU A 227 -3.12 -5.43 9.61
C LEU A 227 -3.70 -5.43 11.03
N ALA A 228 -3.92 -4.24 11.59
CA ALA A 228 -4.56 -4.08 12.88
C ALA A 228 -5.97 -4.70 12.90
N ALA A 229 -6.41 -5.13 14.09
CA ALA A 229 -7.79 -5.57 14.28
C ALA A 229 -8.75 -4.40 14.02
N PRO A 230 -9.96 -4.64 13.49
CA PRO A 230 -10.96 -3.60 13.39
C PRO A 230 -11.22 -3.02 14.78
N LYS A 231 -11.18 -1.69 14.92
CA LYS A 231 -11.71 -1.05 16.12
C LYS A 231 -13.22 -1.29 16.12
N ALA A 232 -13.69 -1.92 17.20
CA ALA A 232 -15.11 -2.21 17.44
C ALA A 232 -15.93 -0.92 17.61
#